data_AF-A0A136IK64-F1
#
_entry.id   AF-A0A136IK64-F1
#
_cell.length_a   1.000
_cell.length_b   1.000
_cell.length_c   1.000
_cell.angle_alpha   90.00
_cell.angle_beta   90.00
_cell.angle_gamma   90.00
#
_symmetry.space_group_name_H-M   'P 1'
#
loop_
_entity.id
_entity.type
_entity.pdbx_description
1 polymer ?
#
loop_
_entity_poly.entity_id
_entity_poly.type
_entity_poly.pdbx_seq_one_letter_code
_entity_poly.pdbx_strand_id
1 'polypeptide(L)'
;MATAAIENYPVSADDWPDDNEEGHRGAPAMAVRGAWQGLYGEPIHESLTLSALMRVSGSGVSPGTRINTANNADWEFVRGAVWNDDPAGLLFEDKSGTNQVYATGAEWGTQYTFGKSEWEPGLYGGNRYYNVIGRSHYGDMQFLHCMACAEGEQPLETKRKVMIWMEVMYKLASGEDPNITPDTLLAHTKLGDLLATPDDYLGGSLPPPYQPLRYMLAPKSVFSALDIRRRALGSMFHVIQDSYAIGHTKRVPMNPGDVASESPLVYKPGTTDRWGAILNFHTYYGQDDGQHKHFDHGSDKIPDPGNLGNLDQWNGLLGCRDAADKCTELAQLRFTGKTWGGTGGVEEFLDQHVFVVDKNATPANHSI
;
A
#
# COMPACT_ATOMS: atom_id res chain seq x y z
N MET A 1 -10.62 -28.10 58.34
CA MET A 1 -9.75 -29.16 57.78
C MET A 1 -10.66 -30.20 57.14
N ALA A 2 -10.73 -30.22 55.82
CA ALA A 2 -11.34 -31.28 55.04
C ALA A 2 -10.66 -31.27 53.66
N THR A 3 -10.11 -32.42 53.32
CA THR A 3 -9.48 -32.80 52.05
C THR A 3 -10.49 -32.79 50.90
N ALA A 4 -10.07 -32.34 49.71
CA ALA A 4 -10.72 -32.67 48.45
C ALA A 4 -9.67 -32.81 47.35
N ALA A 5 -9.89 -33.82 46.52
CA ALA A 5 -8.94 -34.45 45.62
C ALA A 5 -8.78 -33.70 44.30
N ILE A 6 -7.64 -33.99 43.66
CA ILE A 6 -7.34 -33.67 42.27
C ILE A 6 -8.19 -34.60 41.39
N GLU A 7 -9.07 -34.03 40.57
CA GLU A 7 -9.73 -34.73 39.47
C GLU A 7 -9.39 -34.02 38.15
N ASN A 8 -8.65 -34.74 37.31
CA ASN A 8 -8.51 -34.47 35.90
C ASN A 8 -9.85 -34.75 35.21
N TYR A 9 -10.37 -33.81 34.44
CA TYR A 9 -11.32 -34.11 33.38
C TYR A 9 -10.88 -33.49 32.04
N PRO A 10 -11.14 -34.22 30.93
CA PRO A 10 -10.50 -34.03 29.65
C PRO A 10 -11.14 -32.88 28.87
N VAL A 11 -10.33 -32.16 28.11
CA VAL A 11 -10.82 -31.18 27.14
C VAL A 11 -11.45 -31.97 25.99
N SER A 12 -12.79 -31.98 25.91
CA SER A 12 -13.48 -32.46 24.72
C SER A 12 -13.27 -31.46 23.60
N ALA A 13 -12.78 -31.95 22.47
CA ALA A 13 -12.89 -31.27 21.20
C ALA A 13 -14.36 -31.33 20.79
N ASP A 14 -15.12 -30.27 21.10
CA ASP A 14 -16.41 -29.91 20.52
C ASP A 14 -16.91 -28.68 21.28
N ASP A 15 -16.50 -27.48 20.84
CA ASP A 15 -17.14 -26.20 21.15
C ASP A 15 -16.72 -25.20 20.05
N TRP A 16 -17.15 -25.49 18.83
CA TRP A 16 -17.24 -24.51 17.75
C TRP A 16 -18.66 -23.92 17.81
N PRO A 17 -18.84 -22.60 17.95
CA PRO A 17 -20.15 -22.01 17.79
C PRO A 17 -20.59 -22.11 16.33
N ASP A 18 -21.84 -22.53 16.16
CA ASP A 18 -22.62 -22.72 14.94
C ASP A 18 -22.43 -21.58 13.91
N ASP A 19 -21.91 -21.93 12.73
CA ASP A 19 -21.94 -21.10 11.53
C ASP A 19 -23.29 -21.28 10.81
N ASN A 20 -24.28 -20.45 11.14
CA ASN A 20 -25.47 -20.24 10.32
C ASN A 20 -25.98 -18.80 10.48
N GLU A 21 -25.65 -17.95 9.51
CA GLU A 21 -26.56 -17.08 8.72
C GLU A 21 -25.81 -15.84 8.19
N GLU A 22 -26.03 -15.58 6.88
CA GLU A 22 -25.71 -14.36 6.12
C GLU A 22 -24.26 -14.10 5.64
N GLY A 23 -23.89 -14.78 4.53
CA GLY A 23 -23.45 -14.08 3.32
C GLY A 23 -22.00 -13.59 3.21
N HIS A 24 -21.04 -14.49 3.08
CA HIS A 24 -19.65 -14.18 2.67
C HIS A 24 -19.54 -13.63 1.23
N ARG A 25 -19.16 -12.35 1.00
CA ARG A 25 -19.21 -11.72 -0.35
C ARG A 25 -18.15 -10.62 -0.66
N GLY A 26 -17.20 -10.94 -1.58
CA GLY A 26 -16.21 -10.22 -2.47
C GLY A 26 -16.26 -8.70 -2.79
N ALA A 27 -15.05 -8.04 -2.97
CA ALA A 27 -14.74 -6.61 -2.68
C ALA A 27 -13.26 -6.04 -2.75
N PRO A 28 -12.37 -6.21 -3.78
CA PRO A 28 -10.86 -6.18 -3.82
C PRO A 28 -9.99 -5.10 -3.09
N ALA A 29 -8.68 -5.34 -3.01
CA ALA A 29 -7.53 -4.56 -2.56
C ALA A 29 -6.21 -5.33 -2.88
N MET A 30 -5.00 -4.77 -2.69
CA MET A 30 -3.76 -5.37 -3.22
C MET A 30 -2.81 -5.88 -2.11
N ALA A 31 -2.24 -7.09 -2.25
CA ALA A 31 -1.34 -7.68 -1.26
C ALA A 31 0.14 -7.55 -1.63
N VAL A 32 0.97 -7.38 -0.59
CA VAL A 32 2.43 -7.56 -0.63
C VAL A 32 2.80 -8.96 -0.12
N ARG A 33 3.86 -9.55 -0.66
CA ARG A 33 4.43 -10.79 -0.12
C ARG A 33 5.28 -10.52 1.13
N GLY A 34 5.01 -11.26 2.21
CA GLY A 34 5.90 -11.27 3.39
C GLY A 34 5.23 -11.32 4.76
N ALA A 35 3.90 -11.29 4.84
CA ALA A 35 3.20 -11.39 6.12
C ALA A 35 3.41 -12.78 6.77
N TRP A 36 3.62 -12.78 8.09
CA TRP A 36 3.83 -13.94 9.00
C TRP A 36 4.64 -15.12 8.42
N GLN A 37 5.89 -15.28 8.84
CA GLN A 37 6.84 -16.32 8.36
C GLN A 37 7.29 -16.21 6.88
N GLY A 38 7.02 -15.11 6.17
CA GLY A 38 7.43 -14.94 4.77
C GLY A 38 6.71 -15.89 3.80
N LEU A 39 5.62 -16.51 4.28
CA LEU A 39 4.88 -17.58 3.60
C LEU A 39 3.47 -17.15 3.17
N TYR A 40 2.96 -16.00 3.63
CA TYR A 40 1.63 -15.50 3.29
C TYR A 40 1.71 -14.17 2.50
N GLY A 41 0.76 -13.97 1.58
CA GLY A 41 0.68 -12.85 0.65
C GLY A 41 1.21 -13.21 -0.75
N GLU A 42 0.37 -13.02 -1.76
CA GLU A 42 0.78 -13.09 -3.17
C GLU A 42 1.43 -11.76 -3.57
N PRO A 43 2.50 -11.74 -4.38
CA PRO A 43 3.27 -10.52 -4.65
C PRO A 43 2.57 -9.63 -5.68
N ILE A 44 1.36 -9.18 -5.38
CA ILE A 44 0.49 -8.48 -6.32
C ILE A 44 1.04 -7.07 -6.59
N HIS A 45 1.38 -6.30 -5.56
CA HIS A 45 2.01 -4.97 -5.70
C HIS A 45 3.32 -5.02 -6.49
N GLU A 46 4.17 -5.99 -6.15
CA GLU A 46 5.45 -6.20 -6.78
C GLU A 46 5.27 -6.56 -8.26
N SER A 47 4.28 -7.41 -8.56
CA SER A 47 4.01 -7.88 -9.91
C SER A 47 3.41 -6.79 -10.78
N LEU A 48 2.47 -6.00 -10.25
CA LEU A 48 1.87 -4.86 -10.96
C LEU A 48 2.89 -3.75 -11.22
N THR A 49 3.81 -3.54 -10.28
CA THR A 49 4.97 -2.65 -10.46
C THR A 49 5.82 -3.08 -11.67
N LEU A 50 6.17 -4.36 -11.75
CA LEU A 50 6.93 -4.90 -12.87
C LEU A 50 6.12 -4.87 -14.19
N SER A 51 4.83 -5.22 -14.15
CA SER A 51 3.91 -5.14 -15.30
C SER A 51 3.86 -3.74 -15.91
N ALA A 52 3.79 -2.71 -15.08
CA ALA A 52 3.78 -1.33 -15.54
C ALA A 52 5.12 -0.94 -16.19
N LEU A 53 6.25 -1.23 -15.52
CA LEU A 53 7.57 -0.81 -15.98
C LEU A 53 8.02 -1.46 -17.29
N MET A 54 7.66 -2.73 -17.53
CA MET A 54 7.97 -3.43 -18.79
C MET A 54 7.39 -2.76 -20.04
N ARG A 55 6.34 -1.93 -19.86
CA ARG A 55 5.62 -1.28 -20.95
C ARG A 55 6.18 0.11 -21.26
N VAL A 56 7.12 0.60 -20.46
CA VAL A 56 7.64 1.96 -20.59
C VAL A 56 9.08 1.94 -21.07
N SER A 57 9.26 2.45 -22.29
CA SER A 57 10.58 2.72 -22.85
C SER A 57 11.40 3.60 -21.90
N GLY A 58 12.62 3.17 -21.60
CA GLY A 58 13.52 3.89 -20.69
C GLY A 58 13.43 3.49 -19.22
N SER A 59 12.48 2.63 -18.82
CA SER A 59 12.42 2.09 -17.45
C SER A 59 13.64 1.21 -17.11
N GLY A 60 14.21 0.57 -18.13
CA GLY A 60 15.30 -0.40 -17.98
C GLY A 60 14.83 -1.80 -17.59
N VAL A 61 13.52 -2.00 -17.36
CA VAL A 61 12.96 -3.32 -17.04
C VAL A 61 12.66 -4.07 -18.34
N SER A 62 13.33 -5.21 -18.53
CA SER A 62 13.17 -6.03 -19.74
C SER A 62 11.78 -6.67 -19.85
N PRO A 63 11.20 -6.76 -21.07
CA PRO A 63 10.00 -7.57 -21.29
C PRO A 63 10.23 -9.02 -20.82
N GLY A 64 9.25 -9.58 -20.12
CA GLY A 64 9.31 -10.94 -19.59
C GLY A 64 10.10 -11.10 -18.29
N THR A 65 10.58 -10.01 -17.68
CA THR A 65 11.04 -10.03 -16.28
C THR A 65 9.93 -10.59 -15.37
N ARG A 66 10.32 -11.34 -14.34
CA ARG A 66 9.41 -11.92 -13.34
C ARG A 66 9.96 -11.56 -11.96
N ILE A 67 9.14 -11.71 -10.92
CA ILE A 67 9.60 -11.49 -9.54
C ILE A 67 10.88 -12.28 -9.23
N ASN A 68 10.95 -13.54 -9.66
CA ASN A 68 12.10 -14.41 -9.41
C ASN A 68 13.26 -14.27 -10.41
N THR A 69 13.12 -13.46 -11.46
CA THR A 69 14.20 -13.19 -12.45
C THR A 69 14.62 -11.73 -12.51
N ALA A 70 13.91 -10.84 -11.82
CA ALA A 70 14.24 -9.42 -11.70
C ALA A 70 15.64 -9.25 -11.09
N ASN A 71 16.43 -8.35 -11.67
CA ASN A 71 17.76 -8.04 -11.14
C ASN A 71 17.65 -7.07 -9.95
N ASN A 72 18.75 -6.83 -9.23
CA ASN A 72 18.74 -5.94 -8.05
C ASN A 72 18.24 -4.51 -8.36
N ALA A 73 18.52 -3.99 -9.57
CA ALA A 73 18.10 -2.65 -9.95
C ALA A 73 16.58 -2.59 -10.19
N ASP A 74 15.99 -3.62 -10.79
CA ASP A 74 14.52 -3.73 -10.94
C ASP A 74 13.84 -3.88 -9.57
N TRP A 75 14.48 -4.62 -8.67
CA TRP A 75 14.01 -4.79 -7.30
C TRP A 75 14.00 -3.50 -6.49
N GLU A 76 14.77 -2.46 -6.82
CA GLU A 76 14.64 -1.17 -6.13
C GLU A 76 13.27 -0.50 -6.39
N PHE A 77 12.62 -0.75 -7.53
CA PHE A 77 11.22 -0.33 -7.71
C PHE A 77 10.28 -1.16 -6.84
N VAL A 78 10.48 -2.47 -6.81
CA VAL A 78 9.69 -3.40 -6.00
C VAL A 78 9.79 -3.08 -4.50
N ARG A 79 11.01 -2.83 -4.02
CA ARG A 79 11.28 -2.39 -2.63
C ARG A 79 10.60 -1.06 -2.31
N GLY A 80 10.48 -0.19 -3.30
CA GLY A 80 9.69 1.04 -3.19
C GLY A 80 8.20 0.78 -3.04
N ALA A 81 7.64 -0.10 -3.87
CA ALA A 81 6.22 -0.46 -3.80
C ALA A 81 5.89 -1.04 -2.42
N VAL A 82 6.66 -2.02 -1.95
CA VAL A 82 6.44 -2.64 -0.63
C VAL A 82 6.64 -1.67 0.55
N TRP A 83 7.36 -0.57 0.36
CA TRP A 83 7.74 0.29 1.49
C TRP A 83 6.55 0.87 2.25
N ASN A 84 5.43 1.16 1.58
CA ASN A 84 4.26 1.73 2.24
C ASN A 84 3.64 0.75 3.26
N ASP A 85 3.64 -0.55 2.95
CA ASP A 85 3.27 -1.65 3.86
C ASP A 85 4.37 -1.99 4.88
N ASP A 86 5.63 -1.67 4.58
CA ASP A 86 6.77 -1.97 5.44
C ASP A 86 7.72 -0.78 5.63
N PRO A 87 7.24 0.33 6.21
CA PRO A 87 8.08 1.51 6.40
C PRO A 87 9.24 1.27 7.38
N ALA A 88 9.19 0.18 8.16
CA ALA A 88 10.26 -0.24 9.06
C ALA A 88 11.34 -1.12 8.39
N GLY A 89 11.10 -1.61 7.16
CA GLY A 89 12.02 -2.48 6.43
C GLY A 89 12.23 -3.86 7.05
N LEU A 90 11.15 -4.48 7.54
CA LEU A 90 11.10 -5.76 8.25
C LEU A 90 10.69 -6.97 7.38
N LEU A 91 10.17 -6.75 6.17
CA LEU A 91 9.76 -7.81 5.25
C LEU A 91 10.91 -8.37 4.40
N PHE A 92 12.10 -7.79 4.52
CA PHE A 92 13.27 -8.21 3.76
C PHE A 92 14.51 -8.35 4.62
N GLU A 93 15.33 -9.35 4.28
CA GLU A 93 16.67 -9.45 4.81
C GLU A 93 17.54 -8.34 4.21
N ASP A 94 18.29 -7.67 5.06
CA ASP A 94 19.24 -6.67 4.61
C ASP A 94 20.61 -7.30 4.33
N LYS A 95 21.06 -7.20 3.07
CA LYS A 95 22.31 -7.79 2.59
C LYS A 95 23.01 -6.81 1.65
N SER A 96 24.33 -6.73 1.78
CA SER A 96 25.12 -5.79 0.96
C SER A 96 25.07 -6.10 -0.53
N GLY A 97 25.01 -7.37 -0.92
CA GLY A 97 25.05 -7.82 -2.31
C GLY A 97 23.69 -8.05 -2.99
N THR A 98 22.58 -8.02 -2.25
CA THR A 98 21.25 -8.29 -2.81
C THR A 98 20.14 -7.61 -1.99
N ASN A 99 19.09 -7.17 -2.66
CA ASN A 99 17.91 -6.55 -2.07
C ASN A 99 16.62 -7.40 -2.25
N GLN A 100 16.76 -8.64 -2.73
CA GLN A 100 15.65 -9.48 -3.22
C GLN A 100 15.16 -10.53 -2.21
N VAL A 101 15.81 -10.62 -1.05
CA VAL A 101 15.58 -11.71 -0.10
C VAL A 101 14.53 -11.28 0.90
N TYR A 102 13.37 -11.94 0.88
CA TYR A 102 12.34 -11.77 1.90
C TYR A 102 12.83 -12.27 3.26
N ALA A 103 12.46 -11.54 4.31
CA ALA A 103 12.61 -11.99 5.69
C ALA A 103 11.44 -12.90 6.09
N THR A 104 11.49 -13.40 7.32
CA THR A 104 10.35 -14.14 7.89
C THR A 104 9.16 -13.23 8.20
N GLY A 105 9.30 -11.90 8.24
CA GLY A 105 8.18 -11.00 8.56
C GLY A 105 7.58 -11.18 9.96
N ALA A 106 8.20 -11.95 10.86
CA ALA A 106 7.68 -12.17 12.22
C ALA A 106 7.70 -10.89 13.07
N GLU A 107 8.77 -10.08 12.93
CA GLU A 107 8.86 -8.77 13.59
C GLU A 107 7.82 -7.80 13.01
N TRP A 108 7.63 -7.80 11.68
CA TRP A 108 6.58 -7.01 11.02
C TRP A 108 5.20 -7.38 11.58
N GLY A 109 4.85 -8.67 11.64
CA GLY A 109 3.55 -9.12 12.15
C GLY A 109 3.33 -8.77 13.63
N THR A 110 4.40 -8.76 14.41
CA THR A 110 4.37 -8.31 15.81
C THR A 110 4.06 -6.81 15.90
N GLN A 111 4.79 -5.99 15.14
CA GLN A 111 4.58 -4.53 15.09
C GLN A 111 3.20 -4.16 14.56
N TYR A 112 2.74 -4.84 13.52
CA TYR A 112 1.41 -4.68 12.96
C TYR A 112 0.32 -5.00 14.01
N THR A 113 0.45 -6.12 14.72
CA THR A 113 -0.50 -6.51 15.78
C THR A 113 -0.53 -5.51 16.94
N PHE A 114 0.63 -5.00 17.36
CA PHE A 114 0.69 -3.94 18.38
C PHE A 114 0.11 -2.63 17.87
N GLY A 115 0.32 -2.31 16.59
CA GLY A 115 -0.25 -1.11 15.96
C GLY A 115 -1.77 -1.05 16.08
N LYS A 116 -2.46 -2.19 15.92
CA LYS A 116 -3.92 -2.29 16.07
C LYS A 116 -4.40 -1.81 17.44
N SER A 117 -3.72 -2.19 18.53
CA SER A 117 -4.10 -1.78 19.89
C SER A 117 -3.61 -0.38 20.24
N GLU A 118 -2.44 0.04 19.72
CA GLU A 118 -1.88 1.39 19.94
C GLU A 118 -2.72 2.51 19.31
N TRP A 119 -3.45 2.18 18.24
CA TRP A 119 -4.29 3.10 17.46
C TRP A 119 -5.79 2.86 17.65
N GLU A 120 -6.19 2.08 18.66
CA GLU A 120 -7.60 1.90 19.02
C GLU A 120 -8.25 3.25 19.39
N PRO A 121 -9.40 3.63 18.77
CA PRO A 121 -10.10 4.87 19.05
C PRO A 121 -10.44 5.03 20.53
N GLY A 122 -10.07 6.18 21.08
CA GLY A 122 -10.27 6.50 22.49
C GLY A 122 -9.11 6.10 23.40
N LEU A 123 -8.13 5.33 22.91
CA LEU A 123 -6.87 5.11 23.60
C LEU A 123 -5.81 6.14 23.13
N TYR A 124 -5.17 6.79 24.10
CA TYR A 124 -4.14 7.81 23.84
C TYR A 124 -2.87 7.43 24.60
N GLY A 125 -1.92 6.82 23.90
CA GLY A 125 -0.57 6.55 24.40
C GLY A 125 0.47 7.06 23.43
N GLY A 126 1.51 7.75 23.93
CA GLY A 126 2.59 8.30 23.08
C GLY A 126 3.39 7.23 22.33
N ASN A 127 3.42 5.99 22.84
CA ASN A 127 4.14 4.87 22.22
C ASN A 127 3.69 4.57 20.77
N ARG A 128 2.44 4.92 20.40
CA ARG A 128 1.89 4.67 19.06
C ARG A 128 2.67 5.36 17.93
N TYR A 129 3.41 6.43 18.25
CA TYR A 129 4.23 7.15 17.28
C TYR A 129 5.61 6.51 17.02
N TYR A 130 6.02 5.55 17.86
CA TYR A 130 7.27 4.80 17.73
C TYR A 130 7.11 3.56 16.85
N ASN A 131 5.88 3.15 16.57
CA ASN A 131 5.56 2.01 15.71
C ASN A 131 5.12 2.51 14.32
N VAL A 132 6.08 2.67 13.40
CA VAL A 132 5.80 3.17 12.04
C VAL A 132 4.90 2.23 11.22
N ILE A 133 4.90 0.92 11.52
CA ILE A 133 3.95 -0.03 10.91
C ILE A 133 2.53 0.29 11.38
N GLY A 134 2.34 0.53 12.69
CA GLY A 134 1.07 0.97 13.25
C GLY A 134 0.59 2.31 12.67
N ARG A 135 1.51 3.28 12.52
CA ARG A 135 1.20 4.58 11.90
C ARG A 135 0.67 4.44 10.48
N SER A 136 1.31 3.59 9.65
CA SER A 136 0.90 3.44 8.24
C SER A 136 -0.41 2.67 8.08
N HIS A 137 -0.68 1.65 8.89
CA HIS A 137 -1.89 0.83 8.70
C HIS A 137 -3.09 1.30 9.51
N TYR A 138 -2.89 1.78 10.74
CA TYR A 138 -3.98 2.10 11.68
C TYR A 138 -4.05 3.57 12.05
N GLY A 139 -3.03 4.35 11.70
CA GLY A 139 -2.80 5.66 12.28
C GLY A 139 -2.77 6.81 11.30
N ASP A 140 -1.92 7.78 11.66
CA ASP A 140 -1.78 9.07 11.01
C ASP A 140 -1.08 9.03 9.64
N MET A 141 -0.57 7.86 9.22
CA MET A 141 0.06 7.65 7.92
C MET A 141 -0.77 6.77 6.96
N GLN A 142 -2.04 6.47 7.26
CA GLN A 142 -2.94 5.70 6.39
C GLN A 142 -3.11 6.25 4.96
N PHE A 143 -2.84 7.54 4.74
CA PHE A 143 -2.82 8.11 3.39
C PHE A 143 -1.79 7.44 2.47
N LEU A 144 -0.79 6.74 3.02
CA LEU A 144 0.16 5.91 2.26
C LEU A 144 -0.51 4.74 1.54
N HIS A 145 -1.69 4.34 1.99
CA HIS A 145 -2.52 3.31 1.36
C HIS A 145 -3.76 3.92 0.69
N CYS A 146 -3.70 5.21 0.35
CA CYS A 146 -4.86 5.95 -0.15
C CYS A 146 -6.09 5.86 0.80
N MET A 147 -5.87 5.75 2.10
CA MET A 147 -6.92 5.71 3.13
C MET A 147 -6.93 7.00 3.94
N ALA A 148 -8.07 7.30 4.57
CA ALA A 148 -8.16 8.39 5.53
C ALA A 148 -7.50 8.02 6.86
N CYS A 149 -6.93 9.01 7.56
CA CYS A 149 -6.27 8.77 8.84
C CYS A 149 -7.25 8.67 10.02
N ALA A 150 -8.50 9.11 9.84
CA ALA A 150 -9.52 9.13 10.87
C ALA A 150 -10.93 9.07 10.27
N GLU A 151 -11.88 8.51 11.05
CA GLU A 151 -13.29 8.50 10.68
C GLU A 151 -13.83 9.94 10.58
N GLY A 152 -14.65 10.19 9.56
CA GLY A 152 -15.19 11.52 9.28
C GLY A 152 -14.20 12.50 8.63
N GLU A 153 -12.96 12.07 8.31
CA GLU A 153 -12.03 12.88 7.52
C GLU A 153 -12.66 13.25 6.17
N GLN A 154 -12.52 14.52 5.80
CA GLN A 154 -13.07 15.01 4.54
C GLN A 154 -12.26 14.45 3.36
N PRO A 155 -12.89 14.00 2.25
CA PRO A 155 -12.17 13.40 1.13
C PRO A 155 -11.05 14.26 0.55
N LEU A 156 -11.26 15.58 0.51
CA LEU A 156 -10.25 16.52 0.03
C LEU A 156 -9.04 16.63 0.98
N GLU A 157 -9.21 16.34 2.27
CA GLU A 157 -8.10 16.30 3.22
C GLU A 157 -7.25 15.04 3.02
N THR A 158 -7.86 13.86 2.86
CA THR A 158 -7.13 12.64 2.49
C THR A 158 -6.38 12.83 1.19
N LYS A 159 -7.05 13.35 0.16
CA LYS A 159 -6.45 13.66 -1.13
C LYS A 159 -5.27 14.63 -0.99
N ARG A 160 -5.38 15.68 -0.16
CA ARG A 160 -4.29 16.62 0.08
C ARG A 160 -3.04 15.92 0.62
N LYS A 161 -3.19 15.01 1.59
CA LYS A 161 -2.09 14.23 2.16
C LYS A 161 -1.45 13.31 1.13
N VAL A 162 -2.28 12.60 0.36
CA VAL A 162 -1.83 11.76 -0.78
C VAL A 162 -1.03 12.60 -1.77
N MET A 163 -1.54 13.74 -2.22
CA MET A 163 -0.87 14.58 -3.22
C MET A 163 0.45 15.17 -2.70
N ILE A 164 0.55 15.50 -1.41
CA ILE A 164 1.83 15.91 -0.79
C ILE A 164 2.87 14.78 -0.85
N TRP A 165 2.46 13.55 -0.52
CA TRP A 165 3.34 12.38 -0.64
C TRP A 165 3.84 12.21 -2.07
N MET A 166 2.90 12.20 -3.02
CA MET A 166 3.18 12.01 -4.44
C MET A 166 4.12 13.09 -4.99
N GLU A 167 3.97 14.35 -4.56
CA GLU A 167 4.86 15.45 -4.98
C GLU A 167 6.31 15.20 -4.55
N VAL A 168 6.52 14.91 -3.27
CA VAL A 168 7.87 14.74 -2.73
C VAL A 168 8.52 13.49 -3.34
N MET A 169 7.77 12.38 -3.45
CA MET A 169 8.28 11.16 -4.09
C MET A 169 8.58 11.38 -5.57
N TYR A 170 7.74 12.11 -6.31
CA TYR A 170 7.99 12.37 -7.73
C TYR A 170 9.24 13.23 -7.95
N LYS A 171 9.38 14.30 -7.18
CA LYS A 171 10.58 15.17 -7.22
C LYS A 171 11.84 14.40 -6.88
N LEU A 172 11.78 13.51 -5.89
CA LEU A 172 12.88 12.61 -5.54
C LEU A 172 13.19 11.61 -6.68
N ALA A 173 12.16 10.96 -7.21
CA ALA A 173 12.30 9.94 -8.25
C ALA A 173 12.87 10.52 -9.55
N SER A 174 12.37 11.68 -9.98
CA SER A 174 12.84 12.41 -11.17
C SER A 174 14.17 13.11 -10.96
N GLY A 175 14.41 13.61 -9.74
CA GLY A 175 15.44 14.59 -9.45
C GLY A 175 15.30 15.86 -10.26
N GLU A 176 14.06 16.23 -10.61
CA GLU A 176 13.77 17.51 -11.27
C GLU A 176 14.08 18.70 -10.35
N ASP A 177 13.89 18.53 -9.04
CA ASP A 177 14.11 19.55 -8.02
C ASP A 177 15.45 19.30 -7.33
N PRO A 178 16.45 20.18 -7.50
CA PRO A 178 17.76 20.00 -6.87
C PRO A 178 17.71 20.08 -5.33
N ASN A 179 16.61 20.56 -4.75
CA ASN A 179 16.42 20.63 -3.30
C ASN A 179 15.82 19.35 -2.71
N ILE A 180 15.28 18.45 -3.56
CA ILE A 180 14.73 17.16 -3.14
C ILE A 180 15.66 16.05 -3.64
N THR A 181 16.59 15.68 -2.76
CA THR A 181 17.60 14.65 -3.00
C THR A 181 17.48 13.55 -1.93
N PRO A 182 18.13 12.38 -2.13
CA PRO A 182 18.17 11.36 -1.09
C PRO A 182 18.70 11.85 0.27
N ASP A 183 19.51 12.92 0.28
CA ASP A 183 20.09 13.53 1.49
C ASP A 183 19.27 14.66 2.09
N THR A 184 18.19 15.08 1.45
CA THR A 184 17.30 16.09 1.98
C THR A 184 16.61 15.57 3.23
N LEU A 185 16.67 16.34 4.33
CA LEU A 185 16.00 16.01 5.58
C LEU A 185 14.48 16.06 5.42
N LEU A 186 13.76 15.14 6.07
CA LEU A 186 12.30 15.10 6.04
C LEU A 186 11.67 16.45 6.42
N ALA A 187 12.17 17.08 7.49
CA ALA A 187 11.76 18.40 7.96
C ALA A 187 11.91 19.54 6.92
N HIS A 188 12.75 19.36 5.90
CA HIS A 188 12.95 20.35 4.84
C HIS A 188 12.09 20.08 3.61
N THR A 189 11.15 19.14 3.69
CA THR A 189 10.19 18.82 2.65
C THR A 189 8.77 19.07 3.15
N LYS A 190 7.78 19.00 2.25
CA LYS A 190 6.36 19.00 2.63
C LYS A 190 5.96 17.81 3.52
N LEU A 191 6.80 16.77 3.60
CA LEU A 191 6.57 15.64 4.51
C LEU A 191 6.85 16.00 5.98
N GLY A 192 7.69 17.02 6.23
CA GLY A 192 8.02 17.44 7.59
C GLY A 192 6.77 17.78 8.40
N ASP A 193 5.91 18.62 7.84
CA ASP A 193 4.64 18.99 8.48
C ASP A 193 3.61 17.83 8.43
N LEU A 194 3.62 17.04 7.37
CA LEU A 194 2.65 15.95 7.18
C LEU A 194 2.87 14.79 8.16
N LEU A 195 4.12 14.47 8.46
CA LEU A 195 4.50 13.36 9.33
C LEU A 195 4.75 13.80 10.78
N ALA A 196 4.66 15.10 11.04
CA ALA A 196 4.93 15.67 12.35
C ALA A 196 4.00 15.10 13.42
N THR A 197 4.56 14.80 14.59
CA THR A 197 3.80 14.34 15.75
C THR A 197 4.04 15.25 16.96
N PRO A 198 3.13 15.26 17.96
CA PRO A 198 3.38 15.94 19.23
C PRO A 198 4.66 15.46 19.95
N ASP A 199 5.09 14.23 19.71
CA ASP A 199 6.26 13.61 20.35
C ASP A 199 7.60 13.91 19.64
N ASP A 200 7.55 14.65 18.52
CA ASP A 200 8.75 15.06 17.76
C ASP A 200 9.66 15.97 18.61
N TYR A 201 9.07 16.73 19.53
CA TYR A 201 9.83 17.55 20.50
C TYR A 201 10.70 16.72 21.45
N LEU A 202 10.41 15.42 21.59
CA LEU A 202 11.16 14.47 22.43
C LEU A 202 11.94 13.45 21.59
N GLY A 203 11.94 13.56 20.25
CA GLY A 203 12.64 12.64 19.34
C GLY A 203 11.99 11.26 19.23
N GLY A 204 10.69 11.16 19.53
CA GLY A 204 10.00 9.88 19.69
C GLY A 204 9.37 9.26 18.44
N SER A 205 9.07 10.04 17.40
CA SER A 205 8.32 9.53 16.26
C SER A 205 9.20 8.89 15.18
N LEU A 206 8.63 7.90 14.49
CA LEU A 206 9.23 7.31 13.29
C LEU A 206 8.38 7.63 12.05
N PRO A 207 8.97 8.09 10.93
CA PRO A 207 10.38 8.42 10.76
C PRO A 207 10.74 9.76 11.44
N PRO A 208 11.94 9.91 12.05
CA PRO A 208 12.32 11.14 12.72
C PRO A 208 12.50 12.30 11.72
N PRO A 209 12.07 13.53 12.04
CA PRO A 209 12.08 14.65 11.09
C PRO A 209 13.49 15.09 10.64
N TYR A 210 14.50 14.81 11.45
CA TYR A 210 15.91 15.12 11.17
C TYR A 210 16.64 14.02 10.39
N GLN A 211 15.95 12.96 9.97
CA GLN A 211 16.52 11.94 9.09
C GLN A 211 16.30 12.30 7.61
N PRO A 212 17.21 11.88 6.71
CA PRO A 212 17.08 12.14 5.28
C PRO A 212 16.05 11.23 4.60
N LEU A 213 15.57 11.61 3.41
CA LEU A 213 14.66 10.79 2.60
C LEU A 213 15.20 9.38 2.33
N ARG A 214 16.53 9.21 2.19
CA ARG A 214 17.16 7.89 2.09
C ARG A 214 16.94 7.01 3.31
N TYR A 215 16.91 7.58 4.51
CA TYR A 215 16.63 6.85 5.73
C TYR A 215 15.17 6.43 5.75
N MET A 216 14.26 7.32 5.34
CA MET A 216 12.84 6.97 5.28
C MET A 216 12.61 5.75 4.36
N LEU A 217 13.10 5.80 3.11
CA LEU A 217 12.86 4.74 2.10
C LEU A 217 13.76 3.50 2.25
N ALA A 218 14.76 3.54 3.15
CA ALA A 218 15.72 2.46 3.36
C ALA A 218 16.35 2.49 4.77
N PRO A 219 15.58 2.49 5.87
CA PRO A 219 16.06 2.83 7.22
C PRO A 219 17.11 1.86 7.77
N LYS A 220 17.15 0.65 7.21
CA LYS A 220 18.02 -0.45 7.64
C LYS A 220 18.92 -0.97 6.53
N SER A 221 19.04 -0.29 5.38
CA SER A 221 19.69 -0.93 4.23
C SER A 221 21.21 -0.78 4.18
N VAL A 222 21.93 -1.90 4.10
CA VAL A 222 23.37 -1.98 3.77
C VAL A 222 23.63 -2.34 2.31
N PHE A 223 22.58 -2.44 1.49
CA PHE A 223 22.70 -2.78 0.07
C PHE A 223 23.58 -1.76 -0.67
N SER A 224 24.66 -2.22 -1.31
CA SER A 224 25.70 -1.33 -1.83
C SER A 224 25.31 -0.56 -3.10
N ALA A 225 24.26 -1.00 -3.79
CA ALA A 225 23.76 -0.37 -5.02
C ALA A 225 22.35 0.21 -4.85
N LEU A 226 22.06 0.71 -3.64
CA LEU A 226 20.80 1.35 -3.27
C LEU A 226 20.42 2.47 -4.25
N ASP A 227 19.18 2.44 -4.75
CA ASP A 227 18.64 3.45 -5.67
C ASP A 227 17.34 4.02 -5.08
N ILE A 228 17.51 5.04 -4.25
CA ILE A 228 16.41 5.75 -3.58
C ILE A 228 15.43 6.37 -4.59
N ARG A 229 15.88 6.72 -5.80
CA ARG A 229 15.00 7.30 -6.82
C ARG A 229 14.04 6.26 -7.39
N ARG A 230 14.50 5.03 -7.57
CA ARG A 230 13.64 3.91 -7.97
C ARG A 230 12.66 3.53 -6.87
N ARG A 231 13.10 3.52 -5.60
CA ARG A 231 12.20 3.29 -4.46
C ARG A 231 11.11 4.34 -4.37
N ALA A 232 11.46 5.61 -4.58
CA ALA A 232 10.47 6.69 -4.58
C ALA A 232 9.39 6.48 -5.66
N LEU A 233 9.77 6.08 -6.88
CA LEU A 233 8.78 5.76 -7.92
C LEU A 233 7.93 4.54 -7.56
N GLY A 234 8.54 3.49 -6.99
CA GLY A 234 7.82 2.31 -6.51
C GLY A 234 6.78 2.66 -5.45
N SER A 235 7.14 3.50 -4.47
CA SER A 235 6.21 3.97 -3.43
C SER A 235 5.03 4.75 -4.00
N MET A 236 5.23 5.52 -5.07
CA MET A 236 4.13 6.15 -5.79
C MET A 236 3.20 5.12 -6.45
N PHE A 237 3.74 4.03 -7.00
CA PHE A 237 2.91 2.98 -7.58
C PHE A 237 2.05 2.31 -6.53
N HIS A 238 2.59 2.06 -5.34
CA HIS A 238 1.81 1.51 -4.22
C HIS A 238 0.56 2.34 -3.95
N VAL A 239 0.72 3.65 -3.77
CA VAL A 239 -0.42 4.56 -3.50
C VAL A 239 -1.44 4.54 -4.63
N ILE A 240 -0.99 4.48 -5.90
CA ILE A 240 -1.90 4.35 -7.04
C ILE A 240 -2.64 3.01 -6.98
N GLN A 241 -1.94 1.92 -6.70
CA GLN A 241 -2.48 0.57 -6.63
C GLN A 241 -3.56 0.46 -5.55
N ASP A 242 -3.27 0.91 -4.33
CA ASP A 242 -4.25 0.96 -3.24
C ASP A 242 -5.39 1.93 -3.52
N SER A 243 -5.16 2.97 -4.32
CA SER A 243 -6.27 3.81 -4.72
C SER A 243 -7.30 3.09 -5.59
N TYR A 244 -6.99 1.96 -6.22
CA TYR A 244 -7.96 1.15 -6.97
C TYR A 244 -8.40 -0.11 -6.21
N ALA A 245 -7.89 -0.30 -5.00
CA ALA A 245 -8.34 -1.27 -4.03
C ALA A 245 -9.67 -0.80 -3.41
N ILE A 246 -10.74 -1.58 -3.57
CA ILE A 246 -12.04 -1.35 -2.93
C ILE A 246 -11.97 -1.38 -1.39
N GLY A 247 -11.16 -2.24 -0.78
CA GLY A 247 -10.92 -2.23 0.67
C GLY A 247 -10.33 -0.91 1.19
N HIS A 248 -9.71 -0.13 0.31
CA HIS A 248 -9.04 1.14 0.64
C HIS A 248 -9.85 2.36 0.20
N THR A 249 -10.49 2.29 -0.97
CA THR A 249 -11.32 3.36 -1.50
C THR A 249 -12.57 2.84 -2.20
N LYS A 250 -13.68 3.56 -2.04
CA LYS A 250 -14.87 3.36 -2.87
C LYS A 250 -14.79 4.25 -4.10
N ARG A 251 -15.01 3.69 -5.29
CA ARG A 251 -15.03 4.43 -6.57
C ARG A 251 -16.32 4.25 -7.34
N VAL A 252 -16.58 5.17 -8.26
CA VAL A 252 -17.68 5.07 -9.23
C VAL A 252 -17.36 3.97 -10.25
N PRO A 253 -18.16 2.89 -10.38
CA PRO A 253 -17.97 1.91 -11.44
C PRO A 253 -18.33 2.53 -12.80
N MET A 254 -17.44 2.39 -13.79
CA MET A 254 -17.58 3.03 -15.10
C MET A 254 -18.24 2.13 -16.15
N ASN A 255 -18.29 0.83 -15.90
CA ASN A 255 -18.96 -0.16 -16.74
C ASN A 255 -19.96 -1.01 -15.93
N PRO A 256 -20.96 -0.39 -15.28
CA PRO A 256 -21.92 -1.12 -14.43
C PRO A 256 -22.74 -2.15 -15.22
N GLY A 257 -22.91 -1.97 -16.54
CA GLY A 257 -23.58 -2.95 -17.39
C GLY A 257 -22.85 -4.30 -17.53
N ASP A 258 -21.58 -4.37 -17.10
CA ASP A 258 -20.76 -5.59 -17.11
C ASP A 258 -20.60 -6.24 -15.74
N VAL A 259 -21.27 -5.70 -14.73
CA VAL A 259 -21.41 -6.35 -13.43
C VAL A 259 -22.29 -7.59 -13.60
N ALA A 260 -21.74 -8.76 -13.26
CA ALA A 260 -22.43 -10.04 -13.27
C ALA A 260 -23.11 -10.32 -11.91
N SER A 261 -22.57 -9.79 -10.82
CA SER A 261 -23.11 -9.85 -9.47
C SER A 261 -22.65 -8.62 -8.69
N GLU A 262 -23.53 -8.01 -7.89
CA GLU A 262 -23.19 -6.88 -7.01
C GLU A 262 -22.77 -7.34 -5.60
N SER A 263 -23.07 -8.60 -5.24
CA SER A 263 -22.74 -9.15 -3.93
C SER A 263 -22.54 -10.67 -4.05
N PRO A 264 -21.28 -11.17 -4.13
CA PRO A 264 -20.03 -10.41 -4.23
C PRO A 264 -19.98 -9.58 -5.52
N LEU A 265 -19.26 -8.46 -5.51
CA LEU A 265 -19.02 -7.71 -6.73
C LEU A 265 -18.18 -8.57 -7.68
N VAL A 266 -18.73 -8.89 -8.84
CA VAL A 266 -18.08 -9.71 -9.87
C VAL A 266 -18.43 -9.15 -11.24
N TYR A 267 -17.43 -8.99 -12.10
CA TYR A 267 -17.61 -8.61 -13.49
C TYR A 267 -17.72 -9.84 -14.39
N LYS A 268 -18.37 -9.69 -15.54
CA LYS A 268 -18.46 -10.76 -16.54
C LYS A 268 -17.06 -11.26 -16.93
N PRO A 269 -16.87 -12.57 -17.14
CA PRO A 269 -15.58 -13.12 -17.57
C PRO A 269 -15.06 -12.44 -18.84
N GLY A 270 -13.78 -12.07 -18.82
CA GLY A 270 -13.12 -11.39 -19.95
C GLY A 270 -13.37 -9.89 -20.04
N THR A 271 -14.19 -9.31 -19.16
CA THR A 271 -14.34 -7.86 -19.06
C THR A 271 -13.28 -7.28 -18.14
N THR A 272 -12.67 -6.17 -18.56
CA THR A 272 -11.91 -5.30 -17.66
C THR A 272 -12.88 -4.42 -16.88
N ASP A 273 -12.86 -4.52 -15.55
CA ASP A 273 -13.53 -3.58 -14.67
C ASP A 273 -12.86 -2.20 -14.74
N ARG A 274 -13.66 -1.13 -14.69
CA ARG A 274 -13.18 0.25 -14.84
C ARG A 274 -13.76 1.13 -13.74
N TRP A 275 -12.90 1.96 -13.16
CA TRP A 275 -13.18 2.75 -11.97
C TRP A 275 -12.92 4.23 -12.20
N GLY A 276 -13.90 5.04 -11.82
CA GLY A 276 -13.89 6.48 -11.93
C GLY A 276 -13.44 7.18 -10.66
N ALA A 277 -14.12 8.27 -10.34
CA ALA A 277 -13.81 9.12 -9.19
C ALA A 277 -14.04 8.42 -7.85
N ILE A 278 -13.26 8.82 -6.85
CA ILE A 278 -13.34 8.35 -5.47
C ILE A 278 -14.57 8.94 -4.80
N LEU A 279 -15.43 8.06 -4.29
CA LEU A 279 -16.62 8.35 -3.50
C LEU A 279 -16.34 8.33 -2.00
N ASN A 280 -15.38 7.52 -1.55
CA ASN A 280 -14.99 7.43 -0.16
C ASN A 280 -13.54 6.99 -0.05
N PHE A 281 -12.78 7.61 0.84
CA PHE A 281 -11.52 7.07 1.33
C PHE A 281 -11.84 6.33 2.62
N HIS A 282 -11.61 5.03 2.67
CA HIS A 282 -11.95 4.25 3.85
C HIS A 282 -10.98 4.55 4.99
N THR A 283 -11.38 4.18 6.20
CA THR A 283 -10.49 4.09 7.36
C THR A 283 -10.28 2.63 7.72
N TYR A 284 -9.05 2.24 8.02
CA TYR A 284 -8.70 0.86 8.36
C TYR A 284 -9.38 0.41 9.65
N TYR A 285 -9.28 1.24 10.70
CA TYR A 285 -9.81 0.87 12.00
C TYR A 285 -11.33 0.70 11.94
N GLY A 286 -11.82 -0.46 12.39
CA GLY A 286 -13.24 -0.80 12.36
C GLY A 286 -13.69 -1.51 11.08
N GLN A 287 -12.82 -1.69 10.09
CA GLN A 287 -13.13 -2.57 8.96
C GLN A 287 -13.25 -4.01 9.43
N ASP A 288 -14.08 -4.77 8.73
CA ASP A 288 -14.15 -6.21 8.92
C ASP A 288 -12.86 -6.84 8.39
N ASP A 289 -12.02 -7.39 9.30
CA ASP A 289 -10.71 -7.95 8.97
C ASP A 289 -10.81 -9.06 7.89
N GLY A 290 -11.92 -9.80 7.84
CA GLY A 290 -12.17 -10.88 6.88
C GLY A 290 -12.47 -10.34 5.49
N GLN A 291 -13.33 -9.34 5.38
CA GLN A 291 -13.61 -8.60 4.17
C GLN A 291 -12.34 -7.90 3.70
N HIS A 292 -11.66 -7.15 4.57
CA HIS A 292 -10.40 -6.48 4.28
C HIS A 292 -9.36 -7.45 3.69
N LYS A 293 -9.05 -8.57 4.37
CA LYS A 293 -8.06 -9.55 3.88
C LYS A 293 -8.47 -10.26 2.59
N HIS A 294 -9.74 -10.63 2.45
CA HIS A 294 -10.23 -11.25 1.21
C HIS A 294 -10.04 -10.29 0.04
N PHE A 295 -10.35 -9.03 0.31
CA PHE A 295 -10.29 -7.98 -0.67
C PHE A 295 -8.86 -7.70 -1.03
N ASP A 296 -7.92 -7.64 -0.08
CA ASP A 296 -6.47 -7.48 -0.31
C ASP A 296 -5.81 -8.50 -1.25
N HIS A 297 -6.55 -9.42 -1.87
CA HIS A 297 -6.01 -10.51 -2.68
C HIS A 297 -5.01 -11.35 -1.85
N GLY A 298 -5.11 -11.31 -0.51
CA GLY A 298 -4.22 -12.03 0.39
C GLY A 298 -4.30 -13.55 0.22
N SER A 299 -5.34 -14.04 -0.46
CA SER A 299 -5.53 -15.43 -0.88
C SER A 299 -5.58 -15.65 -2.40
N ASP A 300 -5.58 -14.58 -3.20
CA ASP A 300 -5.75 -14.67 -4.65
C ASP A 300 -4.41 -14.80 -5.35
N LYS A 301 -4.30 -15.80 -6.21
CA LYS A 301 -3.06 -16.05 -6.96
C LYS A 301 -2.96 -15.13 -8.15
N ILE A 302 -1.74 -14.69 -8.46
CA ILE A 302 -1.45 -14.11 -9.76
C ILE A 302 -1.80 -15.16 -10.84
N PRO A 303 -2.67 -14.84 -11.82
CA PRO A 303 -3.13 -15.85 -12.78
C PRO A 303 -2.02 -16.40 -13.69
N ASP A 304 -1.07 -15.56 -14.11
CA ASP A 304 0.10 -15.98 -14.90
C ASP A 304 1.38 -15.27 -14.44
N PRO A 305 1.96 -15.68 -13.29
CA PRO A 305 3.17 -15.06 -12.75
C PRO A 305 4.40 -15.23 -13.66
N GLY A 306 4.30 -16.09 -14.68
CA GLY A 306 5.32 -16.28 -15.70
C GLY A 306 5.29 -15.22 -16.81
N ASN A 307 4.24 -14.40 -16.87
CA ASN A 307 3.99 -13.46 -17.96
C ASN A 307 3.41 -12.14 -17.46
N LEU A 308 4.17 -11.42 -16.62
CA LEU A 308 3.75 -10.12 -16.07
C LEU A 308 3.53 -9.04 -17.15
N GLY A 309 4.02 -9.24 -18.38
CA GLY A 309 3.74 -8.35 -19.52
C GLY A 309 2.31 -8.45 -20.05
N ASN A 310 1.59 -9.54 -19.75
CA ASN A 310 0.20 -9.73 -20.13
C ASN A 310 -0.75 -9.02 -19.17
N LEU A 311 -1.24 -7.83 -19.54
CA LEU A 311 -2.17 -7.09 -18.66
C LEU A 311 -3.55 -7.73 -18.55
N ASP A 312 -3.95 -8.61 -19.47
CA ASP A 312 -5.27 -9.24 -19.42
C ASP A 312 -5.40 -10.23 -18.27
N GLN A 313 -4.28 -10.67 -17.70
CA GLN A 313 -4.29 -11.47 -16.47
C GLN A 313 -4.91 -10.70 -15.29
N TRP A 314 -4.82 -9.37 -15.29
CA TRP A 314 -5.35 -8.53 -14.24
C TRP A 314 -6.85 -8.30 -14.36
N ASN A 315 -7.48 -8.64 -15.50
CA ASN A 315 -8.92 -8.40 -15.71
C ASN A 315 -9.81 -9.23 -14.76
N GLY A 316 -9.29 -10.30 -14.17
CA GLY A 316 -9.98 -11.11 -13.17
C GLY A 316 -9.77 -10.65 -11.73
N LEU A 317 -8.89 -9.67 -11.51
CA LEU A 317 -8.55 -9.12 -10.21
C LEU A 317 -9.02 -7.67 -10.18
N LEU A 318 -10.12 -7.43 -9.48
CA LEU A 318 -10.80 -6.14 -9.53
C LEU A 318 -9.85 -5.00 -9.09
N GLY A 319 -9.85 -3.90 -9.83
CA GLY A 319 -8.99 -2.73 -9.63
C GLY A 319 -7.57 -2.89 -10.18
N CYS A 320 -7.04 -4.11 -10.22
CA CYS A 320 -5.64 -4.38 -10.62
C CYS A 320 -5.34 -3.89 -12.04
N ARG A 321 -6.29 -4.00 -12.97
CA ARG A 321 -6.06 -3.56 -14.35
C ARG A 321 -5.95 -2.04 -14.46
N ASP A 322 -6.84 -1.28 -13.82
CA ASP A 322 -6.74 0.19 -13.79
C ASP A 322 -5.49 0.65 -13.03
N ALA A 323 -5.15 -0.01 -11.92
CA ALA A 323 -3.89 0.24 -11.20
C ALA A 323 -2.66 0.06 -12.11
N ALA A 324 -2.60 -1.04 -12.90
CA ALA A 324 -1.52 -1.29 -13.85
C ALA A 324 -1.44 -0.20 -14.93
N ASP A 325 -2.59 0.17 -15.50
CA ASP A 325 -2.69 1.18 -16.54
C ASP A 325 -2.23 2.55 -16.00
N LYS A 326 -2.66 2.96 -14.80
CA LYS A 326 -2.24 4.23 -14.16
C LYS A 326 -0.79 4.26 -13.71
N CYS A 327 -0.25 3.15 -13.20
CA CYS A 327 1.19 3.06 -12.93
C CYS A 327 2.00 3.16 -14.23
N THR A 328 1.51 2.57 -15.32
CA THR A 328 2.14 2.68 -16.66
C THR A 328 2.15 4.13 -17.14
N GLU A 329 1.03 4.85 -17.02
CA GLU A 329 0.93 6.27 -17.37
C GLU A 329 1.89 7.14 -16.53
N LEU A 330 1.93 6.97 -15.21
CA LEU A 330 2.87 7.68 -14.33
C LEU A 330 4.33 7.41 -14.73
N ALA A 331 4.66 6.14 -14.98
CA ALA A 331 5.98 5.74 -15.43
C ALA A 331 6.34 6.41 -16.77
N GLN A 332 5.41 6.48 -17.73
CA GLN A 332 5.63 7.17 -19.01
C GLN A 332 5.92 8.65 -18.79
N LEU A 333 5.15 9.36 -17.95
CA LEU A 333 5.42 10.76 -17.61
C LEU A 333 6.82 10.92 -17.02
N ARG A 334 7.20 10.05 -16.08
CA ARG A 334 8.50 10.04 -15.44
C ARG A 334 9.67 9.78 -16.40
N PHE A 335 9.56 8.80 -17.30
CA PHE A 335 10.65 8.43 -18.20
C PHE A 335 10.72 9.31 -19.45
N THR A 336 9.66 10.06 -19.76
CA THR A 336 9.67 11.11 -20.80
C THR A 336 10.10 12.48 -20.27
N GLY A 337 10.42 12.58 -18.98
CA GLY A 337 10.95 13.80 -18.36
C GLY A 337 9.89 14.87 -18.09
N LYS A 338 8.62 14.48 -17.89
CA LYS A 338 7.58 15.42 -17.47
C LYS A 338 7.84 15.95 -16.07
N THR A 339 7.55 17.22 -15.85
CA THR A 339 7.71 17.85 -14.55
C THR A 339 6.50 17.63 -13.64
N TRP A 340 6.63 17.84 -12.33
CA TRP A 340 5.50 17.80 -11.40
C TRP A 340 4.38 18.76 -11.83
N GLY A 341 4.70 20.06 -11.89
CA GLY A 341 3.75 21.09 -12.31
C GLY A 341 3.77 21.38 -13.82
N GLY A 342 2.94 22.34 -14.22
CA GLY A 342 2.78 22.78 -15.61
C GLY A 342 1.63 22.05 -16.33
N THR A 343 1.23 22.56 -17.51
CA THR A 343 0.16 21.96 -18.31
C THR A 343 0.54 20.55 -18.78
N GLY A 344 -0.29 19.57 -18.45
CA GLY A 344 -0.01 18.15 -18.68
C GLY A 344 1.14 17.63 -17.82
N GLY A 345 1.41 18.26 -16.68
CA GLY A 345 2.35 17.80 -15.66
C GLY A 345 1.81 16.61 -14.87
N VAL A 346 2.65 16.06 -14.01
CA VAL A 346 2.28 14.89 -13.19
C VAL A 346 1.22 15.22 -12.14
N GLU A 347 1.24 16.44 -11.59
CA GLU A 347 0.23 16.93 -10.66
C GLU A 347 -1.18 16.86 -11.28
N GLU A 348 -1.35 17.39 -12.50
CA GLU A 348 -2.62 17.39 -13.22
C GLU A 348 -3.12 15.96 -13.46
N PHE A 349 -2.23 15.06 -13.89
CA PHE A 349 -2.56 13.64 -14.10
C PHE A 349 -3.05 12.97 -12.80
N LEU A 350 -2.31 13.13 -11.71
CA LEU A 350 -2.68 12.51 -10.44
C LEU A 350 -3.96 13.13 -9.86
N ASP A 351 -4.09 14.46 -9.91
CA ASP A 351 -5.22 15.19 -9.35
C ASP A 351 -6.54 14.91 -10.09
N GLN A 352 -6.48 14.84 -11.42
CA GLN A 352 -7.68 14.81 -12.28
C GLN A 352 -8.00 13.42 -12.85
N HIS A 353 -7.07 12.47 -12.84
CA HIS A 353 -7.27 11.16 -13.45
C HIS A 353 -7.06 9.97 -12.52
N VAL A 354 -6.30 10.13 -11.43
CA VAL A 354 -6.04 9.04 -10.47
C VAL A 354 -6.82 9.26 -9.17
N PHE A 355 -6.59 10.39 -8.52
CA PHE A 355 -7.17 10.76 -7.22
C PHE A 355 -8.29 11.79 -7.38
N VAL A 356 -9.04 11.73 -8.49
CA VAL A 356 -10.21 12.59 -8.69
C VAL A 356 -11.29 12.20 -7.67
N VAL A 357 -11.79 13.19 -6.94
CA VAL A 357 -12.82 13.01 -5.91
C VAL A 357 -14.17 13.39 -6.50
N ASP A 358 -15.15 12.51 -6.35
CA ASP A 358 -16.50 12.74 -6.85
C ASP A 358 -17.19 13.88 -6.08
N LYS A 359 -18.07 14.62 -6.74
CA LYS A 359 -18.86 15.68 -6.09
C LYS A 359 -19.77 15.16 -4.97
N ASN A 360 -20.11 13.86 -5.00
CA ASN A 360 -20.93 13.20 -3.99
C ASN A 360 -20.08 12.40 -3.00
N ALA A 361 -18.76 12.62 -2.96
CA ALA A 361 -17.89 11.91 -2.03
C ALA A 361 -18.30 12.19 -0.58
N THR A 362 -18.32 11.13 0.23
CA THR A 362 -18.71 11.20 1.64
C THR A 362 -17.47 11.24 2.53
N PRO A 363 -17.58 11.79 3.75
CA PRO A 363 -16.55 11.66 4.76
C PRO A 363 -16.15 10.19 5.01
N ALA A 364 -14.89 10.00 5.36
CA ALA A 364 -14.30 8.68 5.54
C ALA A 364 -15.04 7.82 6.57
N ASN A 365 -15.12 6.51 6.30
CA ASN A 365 -15.67 5.51 7.22
C ASN A 365 -15.05 4.13 6.94
N HIS A 366 -15.35 3.16 7.78
CA HIS A 366 -14.84 1.79 7.68
C HIS A 366 -15.76 0.83 6.90
N SER A 367 -16.80 1.34 6.23
CA SER A 367 -17.73 0.50 5.48
C SER A 367 -17.25 0.31 4.04
N ILE A 368 -16.97 -0.94 3.68
CA ILE A 368 -16.58 -1.35 2.33
C ILE A 368 -17.83 -1.49 1.44
#